data_AF-A0A8B9RH72-F1
#
_entry.id   AF-A0A8B9RH72-F1
#
_cell.length_a   1.000
_cell.length_b   1.000
_cell.length_c   1.000
_cell.angle_alpha   90.00
_cell.angle_beta   90.00
_cell.angle_gamma   90.00
#
_symmetry.space_group_name_H-M   'P 1'
#
loop_
_entity.id
_entity.type
_entity.pdbx_description
1 polymer ?
#
loop_
_entity_poly.entity_id
_entity_poly.type
_entity_poly.pdbx_seq_one_letter_code
_entity_poly.pdbx_strand_id
1 'polypeptide(L)'
;IPSSFNAAAKDAAVQTLTAQGYKVLVSDLYTMKFQPSATAADIKGDLKDPEHFVYNDEACAAWKEGRLSDDIKEEHNKLLEADLVIFQDKKALLSFTTGGPESMYLPDGINGDINIMLYPLQSGVLHFCGFQVLAPQIFWSVAHTPPDARKALLQAWQTRL
;
A
#
# COMPACT_ATOMS: atom_id res chain seq x y z
N ILE A 1 -12.09 -8.02 5.49
CA ILE A 1 -13.42 -7.82 6.13
C ILE A 1 -14.30 -7.00 5.18
N PRO A 2 -15.22 -7.66 4.44
CA PRO A 2 -15.99 -7.03 3.37
C PRO A 2 -16.87 -5.86 3.82
N SER A 3 -17.32 -5.85 5.08
CA SER A 3 -18.19 -4.81 5.65
C SER A 3 -17.44 -3.65 6.32
N SER A 4 -16.11 -3.60 6.20
CA SER A 4 -15.31 -2.52 6.81
C SER A 4 -15.37 -1.22 6.02
N PHE A 5 -15.13 -0.08 6.69
CA PHE A 5 -15.01 1.19 6.00
C PHE A 5 -13.81 1.22 5.02
N ASN A 6 -12.72 0.51 5.33
CA ASN A 6 -11.60 0.35 4.39
C ASN A 6 -12.02 -0.36 3.10
N ALA A 7 -12.86 -1.40 3.20
CA ALA A 7 -13.42 -2.06 2.02
C ALA A 7 -14.28 -1.09 1.19
N ALA A 8 -15.14 -0.30 1.85
CA ALA A 8 -15.96 0.72 1.18
C ALA A 8 -15.12 1.83 0.51
N ALA A 9 -14.05 2.31 1.16
CA ALA A 9 -13.15 3.30 0.58
C ALA A 9 -12.37 2.75 -0.62
N LYS A 10 -11.96 1.48 -0.56
CA LYS A 10 -11.35 0.76 -1.70
C LYS A 10 -12.35 0.58 -2.84
N ASP A 11 -13.58 0.15 -2.57
CA ASP A 11 -14.62 -0.01 -3.59
C ASP A 11 -14.96 1.34 -4.25
N ALA A 12 -15.08 2.41 -3.47
CA ALA A 12 -15.28 3.77 -3.98
C ALA A 12 -14.14 4.20 -4.92
N ALA A 13 -12.89 3.90 -4.57
CA ALA A 13 -11.74 4.21 -5.41
C ALA A 13 -11.75 3.43 -6.74
N VAL A 14 -12.00 2.12 -6.67
CA VAL A 14 -12.10 1.26 -7.86
C VAL A 14 -13.20 1.78 -8.78
N GLN A 15 -14.37 2.09 -8.23
CA GLN A 15 -15.52 2.53 -9.00
C GLN A 15 -15.25 3.88 -9.68
N THR A 16 -14.70 4.86 -8.95
CA THR A 16 -14.38 6.18 -9.50
C THR A 16 -13.31 6.10 -10.58
N LEU A 17 -12.18 5.44 -10.32
CA LEU A 17 -11.07 5.38 -11.28
C LEU A 17 -11.45 4.58 -12.53
N THR A 18 -12.21 3.50 -12.37
CA THR A 18 -12.74 2.74 -13.52
C THR A 18 -13.71 3.59 -14.35
N ALA A 19 -14.59 4.37 -13.70
CA ALA A 19 -15.51 5.28 -14.39
C ALA A 19 -14.78 6.41 -15.15
N GLN A 20 -13.60 6.81 -14.70
CA GLN A 20 -12.71 7.75 -15.40
C GLN A 20 -11.91 7.10 -16.54
N GLY A 21 -12.03 5.78 -16.74
CA GLY A 21 -11.38 5.05 -17.83
C GLY A 21 -10.03 4.43 -17.49
N TYR A 22 -9.60 4.47 -16.22
CA TYR A 22 -8.37 3.81 -15.79
C TYR A 22 -8.55 2.29 -15.66
N LYS A 23 -7.52 1.53 -16.04
CA LYS A 23 -7.41 0.12 -15.65
C LYS A 23 -7.04 0.04 -14.17
N VAL A 24 -7.90 -0.57 -13.36
CA VAL A 24 -7.67 -0.71 -11.92
C VAL A 24 -7.34 -2.17 -11.58
N LEU A 25 -6.21 -2.37 -10.94
CA LEU A 25 -5.80 -3.65 -10.35
C LEU A 25 -5.88 -3.56 -8.83
N VAL A 26 -6.35 -4.64 -8.19
CA VAL A 26 -6.53 -4.70 -6.73
C VAL A 26 -5.82 -5.93 -6.17
N SER A 27 -4.96 -5.70 -5.18
CA SER A 27 -4.36 -6.76 -4.35
C SER A 27 -4.98 -6.72 -2.95
N ASP A 28 -6.03 -7.53 -2.73
CA ASP A 28 -6.61 -7.74 -1.39
C ASP A 28 -5.81 -8.80 -0.64
N LEU A 29 -4.82 -8.35 0.14
CA LEU A 29 -3.85 -9.20 0.83
C LEU A 29 -4.50 -10.24 1.75
N TYR A 30 -5.64 -9.92 2.37
CA TYR A 30 -6.37 -10.87 3.22
C TYR A 30 -7.04 -11.95 2.39
N THR A 31 -7.71 -11.57 1.31
CA THR A 31 -8.36 -12.53 0.40
C THR A 31 -7.33 -13.42 -0.29
N MET A 32 -6.16 -12.88 -0.60
CA MET A 32 -5.01 -13.60 -1.17
C MET A 32 -4.30 -14.51 -0.17
N LYS A 33 -4.57 -14.40 1.14
CA LYS A 33 -3.79 -15.04 2.20
C LYS A 33 -2.27 -14.77 2.04
N PHE A 34 -1.95 -13.51 1.73
CA PHE A 34 -0.59 -13.07 1.48
C PHE A 34 0.36 -13.49 2.61
N GLN A 35 1.54 -14.00 2.27
CA GLN A 35 2.58 -14.35 3.23
C GLN A 35 3.42 -13.09 3.55
N PRO A 36 3.31 -12.49 4.75
CA PRO A 36 4.06 -11.29 5.08
C PRO A 36 5.52 -11.55 5.48
N SER A 37 5.91 -12.81 5.70
CA SER A 37 7.23 -13.15 6.24
C SER A 37 8.23 -13.34 5.11
N ALA A 38 9.28 -12.52 5.09
CA ALA A 38 10.44 -12.70 4.22
C ALA A 38 11.22 -13.95 4.63
N THR A 39 11.18 -15.01 3.82
CA THR A 39 11.81 -16.30 4.15
C THR A 39 12.46 -16.94 2.93
N ALA A 40 13.26 -17.99 3.14
CA ALA A 40 13.82 -18.77 2.03
C ALA A 40 12.76 -19.38 1.09
N ALA A 41 11.50 -19.51 1.53
CA ALA A 41 10.40 -20.00 0.69
C ALA A 41 10.05 -19.05 -0.48
N ASP A 42 10.51 -17.80 -0.42
CA ASP A 42 10.33 -16.80 -1.47
C ASP A 42 11.22 -17.07 -2.70
N ILE A 43 12.14 -18.04 -2.59
CA ILE A 43 13.15 -18.37 -3.59
C ILE A 43 12.92 -19.81 -4.07
N LYS A 44 12.74 -19.95 -5.38
CA LYS A 44 12.66 -21.25 -6.04
C LYS A 44 14.05 -21.77 -6.37
N GLY A 45 14.23 -23.07 -6.18
CA GLY A 45 15.49 -23.76 -6.40
C GLY A 45 16.46 -23.58 -5.25
N ASP A 46 17.75 -23.81 -5.52
CA ASP A 46 18.78 -23.79 -4.49
C ASP A 46 19.13 -22.35 -4.08
N LEU A 47 19.41 -22.18 -2.79
CA LEU A 47 19.99 -20.96 -2.23
C LEU A 47 21.47 -20.88 -2.60
N LYS A 48 21.99 -19.66 -2.75
CA LYS A 48 23.41 -19.43 -3.06
C LYS A 48 24.31 -19.79 -1.87
N ASP A 49 23.89 -19.45 -0.66
CA ASP A 49 24.55 -19.76 0.60
C ASP A 49 23.51 -20.18 1.66
N PRO A 50 23.09 -21.45 1.66
CA PRO A 50 22.10 -21.95 2.61
C PRO A 50 22.61 -21.97 4.06
N GLU A 51 23.93 -21.96 4.29
CA GLU A 51 24.51 -21.96 5.64
C GLU A 51 24.55 -20.56 6.26
N HIS A 52 24.66 -19.50 5.43
CA HIS A 52 24.64 -18.10 5.86
C HIS A 52 23.58 -17.31 5.08
N PHE A 53 22.32 -17.68 5.29
CA PHE A 53 21.20 -17.06 4.59
C PHE A 53 21.10 -15.55 4.87
N VAL A 54 21.34 -14.73 3.84
CA VAL A 54 21.11 -13.28 3.83
C VAL A 54 20.00 -12.98 2.82
N TYR A 55 18.81 -12.68 3.32
CA TYR A 55 17.60 -12.52 2.50
C TYR A 55 17.79 -11.55 1.33
N ASN A 56 18.38 -10.38 1.58
CA ASN A 56 18.54 -9.35 0.55
C ASN A 56 19.43 -9.82 -0.62
N ASP A 57 20.53 -10.52 -0.33
CA ASP A 57 21.46 -10.98 -1.35
C ASP A 57 20.85 -12.13 -2.16
N GLU A 58 20.22 -13.07 -1.46
CA GLU A 58 19.56 -14.23 -2.04
C GLU A 58 18.36 -13.83 -2.90
N ALA A 59 17.50 -12.94 -2.39
CA ALA A 59 16.35 -12.41 -3.13
C ALA A 59 16.78 -11.57 -4.34
N CYS A 60 17.87 -10.79 -4.22
CA CYS A 60 18.42 -10.03 -5.35
C CYS A 60 18.94 -10.95 -6.47
N ALA A 61 19.65 -12.02 -6.11
CA ALA A 61 20.10 -13.03 -7.07
C ALA A 61 18.91 -13.76 -7.70
N ALA A 62 17.96 -14.23 -6.89
CA ALA A 62 16.76 -14.89 -7.35
C ALA A 62 15.92 -14.00 -8.28
N TRP A 63 15.85 -12.69 -8.01
CA TRP A 63 15.18 -11.73 -8.90
C TRP A 63 15.85 -11.66 -10.28
N LYS A 64 17.17 -11.50 -10.34
CA LYS A 64 17.93 -11.43 -11.60
C LYS A 64 17.80 -12.69 -12.44
N GLU A 65 17.67 -13.84 -11.76
CA GLU A 65 17.55 -15.15 -12.39
C GLU A 65 16.10 -15.58 -12.64
N GLY A 66 15.11 -14.77 -12.27
CA GLY A 66 13.70 -15.10 -12.43
C GLY A 66 13.25 -16.27 -11.56
N ARG A 67 13.85 -16.46 -10.37
CA ARG A 67 13.59 -17.55 -9.42
C ARG A 67 12.78 -17.15 -8.19
N LEU A 68 12.29 -15.92 -8.10
CA LEU A 68 11.34 -15.56 -7.05
C LEU A 68 10.07 -16.43 -7.11
N SER A 69 9.40 -16.58 -5.97
CA SER A 69 8.10 -17.24 -5.85
C SER A 69 7.05 -16.58 -6.76
N ASP A 70 6.03 -17.35 -7.14
CA ASP A 70 5.06 -16.88 -8.15
C ASP A 70 4.19 -15.73 -7.63
N ASP A 71 3.83 -15.75 -6.35
CA ASP A 71 3.08 -14.67 -5.70
C ASP A 71 3.85 -13.34 -5.72
N ILE A 72 5.15 -13.36 -5.42
CA ILE A 72 6.00 -12.16 -5.51
C ILE A 72 6.11 -11.67 -6.96
N LYS A 73 6.29 -12.58 -7.91
CA LYS A 73 6.35 -12.21 -9.34
C LYS A 73 5.04 -11.61 -9.83
N GLU A 74 3.90 -12.16 -9.42
CA GLU A 74 2.59 -11.63 -9.78
C GLU A 74 2.41 -10.19 -9.26
N GLU A 75 2.80 -9.90 -8.02
CA GLU A 75 2.75 -8.53 -7.48
C GLU A 75 3.73 -7.59 -8.18
N HIS A 76 4.95 -8.05 -8.48
CA HIS A 76 5.89 -7.29 -9.31
C HIS A 76 5.28 -6.99 -10.68
N ASN A 77 4.62 -7.96 -11.33
CA ASN A 77 3.98 -7.75 -12.62
C ASN A 77 2.88 -6.68 -12.55
N LYS A 78 2.08 -6.63 -11.47
CA LYS A 78 1.09 -5.55 -11.27
C LYS A 78 1.74 -4.17 -11.18
N LEU A 79 2.93 -4.07 -10.59
CA LEU A 79 3.72 -2.83 -10.57
C LEU A 79 4.33 -2.51 -11.95
N LEU A 80 4.71 -3.56 -12.69
CA LEU A 80 5.40 -3.54 -13.98
C LEU A 80 4.49 -3.53 -15.21
N GLU A 81 3.16 -3.57 -15.10
CA GLU A 81 2.24 -3.45 -16.26
C GLU A 81 2.34 -2.10 -17.02
N ALA A 82 3.37 -1.29 -16.75
CA ALA A 82 3.86 -0.24 -17.63
C ALA A 82 5.14 -0.71 -18.34
N ASP A 83 5.22 -0.55 -19.66
CA ASP A 83 6.29 -1.09 -20.53
C ASP A 83 7.73 -0.64 -20.17
N LEU A 84 7.89 0.35 -19.29
CA LEU A 84 9.11 0.75 -18.62
C LEU A 84 8.74 1.35 -17.25
N VAL A 85 9.32 0.85 -16.16
CA VAL A 85 9.08 1.38 -14.81
C VAL A 85 10.30 2.12 -14.30
N ILE A 86 10.24 3.44 -14.43
CA ILE A 86 10.96 4.35 -13.56
C ILE A 86 9.92 4.79 -12.52
N PHE A 87 10.07 4.36 -11.26
CA PHE A 87 9.14 4.75 -10.19
C PHE A 87 9.05 6.27 -10.00
N GLN A 88 10.04 7.05 -10.50
CA GLN A 88 10.04 8.52 -10.56
C GLN A 88 8.85 9.12 -11.31
N ASP A 89 8.29 8.40 -12.28
CA ASP A 89 7.09 8.83 -13.02
C ASP A 89 5.79 8.24 -12.45
N LYS A 90 5.89 7.43 -11.38
CA LYS A 90 4.71 6.88 -10.70
C LYS A 90 4.38 7.72 -9.46
N LYS A 91 3.07 7.91 -9.26
CA LYS A 91 2.53 8.56 -8.07
C LYS A 91 2.04 7.52 -7.07
N ALA A 92 2.31 7.73 -5.79
CA ALA A 92 1.79 6.90 -4.71
C ALA A 92 1.00 7.75 -3.72
N LEU A 93 -0.07 7.18 -3.15
CA LEU A 93 -0.91 7.83 -2.15
C LEU A 93 -1.24 6.83 -1.06
N LEU A 94 -1.08 7.23 0.21
CA LEU A 94 -1.52 6.46 1.36
C LEU A 94 -2.96 6.87 1.72
N SER A 95 -3.88 5.90 1.75
CA SER A 95 -5.27 6.09 2.19
C SER A 95 -5.54 5.19 3.37
N PHE A 96 -5.86 5.76 4.53
CA PHE A 96 -6.03 4.99 5.77
C PHE A 96 -7.04 5.62 6.73
N THR A 97 -7.45 4.81 7.71
CA THR A 97 -8.44 5.17 8.73
C THR A 97 -7.80 5.14 10.11
N THR A 98 -8.15 6.08 11.00
CA THR A 98 -7.71 6.07 12.40
C THR A 98 -8.86 5.77 13.37
N GLY A 99 -8.52 5.29 14.57
CA GLY A 99 -9.47 5.22 15.68
C GLY A 99 -9.70 6.57 16.36
N GLY A 100 -8.62 7.31 16.62
CA GLY A 100 -8.68 8.64 17.25
C GLY A 100 -9.00 9.78 16.27
N PRO A 101 -9.58 10.90 16.73
CA PRO A 101 -9.78 12.10 15.94
C PRO A 101 -8.44 12.77 15.59
N GLU A 102 -8.48 13.67 14.59
CA GLU A 102 -7.34 14.45 14.11
C GLU A 102 -6.62 15.20 15.23
N SER A 103 -7.36 15.73 16.21
CA SER A 103 -6.80 16.47 17.35
C SER A 103 -5.79 15.66 18.17
N MET A 104 -5.88 14.33 18.18
CA MET A 104 -4.89 13.48 18.85
C MET A 104 -3.54 13.44 18.13
N TYR A 105 -3.51 13.77 16.83
CA TYR A 105 -2.35 13.66 15.95
C TYR A 105 -1.82 15.01 15.45
N LEU A 106 -2.27 16.10 16.07
CA LEU A 106 -1.64 17.42 15.91
C LEU A 106 -0.27 17.43 16.63
N PRO A 107 0.61 18.40 16.35
CA PRO A 107 1.93 18.48 17.01
C PRO A 107 1.89 18.48 18.54
N ASP A 108 0.83 19.05 19.13
CA ASP A 108 0.54 19.08 20.56
C ASP A 108 -0.44 17.99 21.02
N GLY A 109 -0.90 17.13 20.10
CA GLY A 109 -1.79 16.01 20.37
C GLY A 109 -1.10 14.89 21.14
N ILE A 110 -1.89 14.07 21.84
CA ILE A 110 -1.37 12.98 22.69
C ILE A 110 -0.55 11.92 21.93
N ASN A 111 -0.82 11.75 20.63
CA ASN A 111 -0.07 10.83 19.79
C ASN A 111 1.10 11.52 19.07
N GLY A 112 1.19 12.86 19.12
CA GLY A 112 2.13 13.67 18.36
C GLY A 112 1.78 13.82 16.89
N ASP A 113 2.58 14.61 16.18
CA ASP A 113 2.35 14.98 14.78
C ASP A 113 2.28 13.75 13.85
N ILE A 114 1.17 13.61 13.13
CA ILE A 114 0.96 12.56 12.13
C ILE A 114 2.08 12.51 11.07
N ASN A 115 2.68 13.65 10.72
CA ASN A 115 3.72 13.73 9.70
C ASN A 115 4.98 12.94 10.12
N ILE A 116 5.28 12.89 11.42
CA ILE A 116 6.39 12.10 11.95
C ILE A 116 6.10 10.61 11.78
N MET A 117 4.86 10.18 12.04
CA MET A 117 4.44 8.78 11.90
C MET A 117 4.46 8.31 10.45
N LEU A 118 4.11 9.19 9.51
CA LEU A 118 4.05 8.86 8.09
C LEU A 118 5.42 8.88 7.41
N TYR A 119 6.41 9.57 7.98
CA TYR A 119 7.72 9.75 7.38
C TYR A 119 8.42 8.42 6.99
N PRO A 120 8.47 7.37 7.83
CA PRO A 120 9.11 6.11 7.45
C PRO A 120 8.48 5.44 6.23
N LEU A 121 7.15 5.56 6.06
CA LEU A 121 6.43 4.97 4.93
C LEU A 121 6.56 5.85 3.68
N GLN A 122 6.30 7.14 3.82
CA GLN A 122 6.33 8.08 2.70
C GLN A 122 7.75 8.28 2.18
N SER A 123 8.71 8.57 3.06
CA SER A 123 10.10 8.79 2.66
C SER A 123 10.88 7.48 2.56
N GLY A 124 10.81 6.63 3.60
CA GLY A 124 11.68 5.46 3.72
C GLY A 124 11.32 4.28 2.81
N VAL A 125 10.05 4.19 2.38
CA VAL A 125 9.59 3.10 1.49
C VAL A 125 9.24 3.65 0.11
N LEU A 126 8.26 4.56 0.02
CA LEU A 126 7.74 5.01 -1.27
C LEU A 126 8.73 5.92 -2.01
N HIS A 127 9.17 7.00 -1.37
CA HIS A 127 10.10 7.94 -1.99
C HIS A 127 11.48 7.31 -2.24
N PHE A 128 11.96 6.45 -1.34
CA PHE A 128 13.20 5.69 -1.53
C PHE A 128 13.16 4.86 -2.83
N CYS A 129 12.03 4.23 -3.13
CA CYS A 129 11.84 3.51 -4.39
C CYS A 129 11.65 4.44 -5.60
N GLY A 130 11.48 5.75 -5.40
CA GLY A 130 11.39 6.76 -6.45
C GLY A 130 10.01 7.39 -6.63
N PHE A 131 8.97 6.99 -5.91
CA PHE A 131 7.62 7.50 -6.14
C PHE A 131 7.48 9.01 -5.86
N GLN A 132 6.64 9.67 -6.66
CA GLN A 132 6.03 10.96 -6.31
C GLN A 132 4.94 10.72 -5.26
N VAL A 133 5.24 11.01 -4.00
CA VAL A 133 4.31 10.76 -2.89
C VAL A 133 3.30 11.90 -2.79
N LEU A 134 2.04 11.62 -3.10
CA LEU A 134 0.93 12.55 -2.95
C LEU A 134 0.56 12.72 -1.47
N ALA A 135 -0.15 13.80 -1.16
CA ALA A 135 -0.71 14.00 0.18
C ALA A 135 -1.52 12.74 0.61
N PRO A 136 -1.46 12.31 1.88
CA PRO A 136 -2.25 11.17 2.33
C PRO A 136 -3.75 11.49 2.33
N GLN A 137 -4.59 10.46 2.25
CA GLN A 137 -6.02 10.53 2.56
C GLN A 137 -6.22 9.90 3.94
N ILE A 138 -6.62 10.71 4.92
CA ILE A 138 -6.82 10.23 6.29
C ILE A 138 -8.29 10.36 6.64
N PHE A 139 -8.91 9.25 7.00
CA PHE A 139 -10.25 9.22 7.56
C PHE A 139 -10.16 9.14 9.08
N TRP A 140 -10.38 10.27 9.74
CA TRP A 140 -10.24 10.39 11.19
C TRP A 140 -11.45 9.79 11.94
N SER A 141 -11.18 9.02 12.99
CA SER A 141 -12.17 8.53 13.95
C SER A 141 -13.43 7.90 13.31
N VAL A 142 -13.22 7.07 12.29
CA VAL A 142 -14.32 6.54 11.45
C VAL A 142 -15.34 5.75 12.27
N ALA A 143 -14.88 5.01 13.28
CA ALA A 143 -15.75 4.22 14.17
C ALA A 143 -16.74 5.10 14.96
N HIS A 144 -16.38 6.35 15.22
CA HIS A 144 -17.19 7.32 15.97
C HIS A 144 -17.94 8.31 15.06
N THR A 145 -17.79 8.16 13.74
CA THR A 145 -18.45 9.02 12.75
C THR A 145 -19.85 8.48 12.41
N PRO A 146 -20.92 9.30 12.47
CA PRO A 146 -22.28 8.89 12.13
C PRO A 146 -22.41 8.38 10.68
N PRO A 147 -23.40 7.52 10.36
CA PRO A 147 -23.54 6.91 9.04
C PRO A 147 -23.56 7.90 7.86
N ASP A 148 -24.28 9.02 7.98
CA ASP A 148 -24.37 9.99 6.88
C ASP A 148 -23.07 10.79 6.71
N ALA A 149 -22.37 11.10 7.81
CA ALA A 149 -21.04 11.69 7.75
C ALA A 149 -20.02 10.73 7.12
N ARG A 150 -20.12 9.41 7.36
CA ARG A 150 -19.27 8.40 6.68
C ARG A 150 -19.51 8.37 5.17
N LYS A 151 -20.75 8.56 4.71
CA LYS A 151 -21.04 8.69 3.27
C LYS A 151 -20.38 9.94 2.68
N ALA A 152 -20.46 11.07 3.38
CA ALA A 152 -19.82 12.30 2.95
C ALA A 152 -18.29 12.16 2.85
N LEU A 153 -17.65 11.41 3.76
CA LEU A 153 -16.22 11.09 3.66
C LEU A 153 -15.89 10.30 2.39
N LEU A 154 -16.71 9.31 2.03
CA LEU A 154 -16.53 8.54 0.79
C LEU A 154 -16.74 9.42 -0.46
N GLN A 155 -17.74 10.31 -0.45
CA GLN A 155 -17.97 11.25 -1.55
C GLN A 155 -16.80 12.23 -1.73
N ALA A 156 -16.27 12.76 -0.63
CA ALA A 156 -15.07 13.62 -0.67
C ALA A 156 -13.87 12.85 -1.25
N TRP A 157 -13.72 11.57 -0.89
CA TRP A 157 -12.68 10.71 -1.46
C TRP A 157 -12.85 10.50 -2.96
N GLN A 158 -14.07 10.21 -3.42
CA GLN A 158 -14.38 10.06 -4.84
C GLN A 158 -14.17 11.36 -5.63
N THR A 159 -14.38 12.52 -5.02
CA THR A 159 -14.17 13.83 -5.66
C THR A 159 -12.68 14.14 -5.83
N ARG A 160 -11.85 13.64 -4.91
CA ARG A 160 -10.40 13.83 -4.93
C ARG A 160 -9.70 12.97 -5.98
N LEU A 161 -10.23 11.77 -6.25
CA LEU A 161 -9.72 10.79 -7.20
C LEU A 161 -10.03 11.18 -8.64
#